data_AF-A0AAV1QKF1-F1
#
_entry.id   AF-A0AAV1QKF1-F1
#
_cell.length_a   1.000
_cell.length_b   1.000
_cell.length_c   1.000
_cell.angle_alpha   90.00
_cell.angle_beta   90.00
_cell.angle_gamma   90.00
#
_symmetry.space_group_name_H-M   'P 1'
#
loop_
_entity.id
_entity.type
_entity.pdbx_description
1 polymer ?
#
loop_
_entity_poly.entity_id
_entity_poly.type
_entity_poly.pdbx_seq_one_letter_code
_entity_poly.pdbx_strand_id
1 'polypeptide(L)' 'VTLESESLAVTNLDDPNGYSVCYSVTSNYVGFVVTALNSCKETSATQLIQSIENALLDMRTLLEQSQSV' A
#
# COMPACT_ATOMS: atom_id res chain seq x y z
N VAL A 1 -11.74 -16.38 11.24
CA VAL A 1 -11.66 -16.08 9.79
C VAL A 1 -10.24 -16.36 9.37
N THR A 2 -10.00 -17.50 8.74
CA THR A 2 -8.73 -17.81 8.07
C THR A 2 -8.67 -16.88 6.87
N LEU A 3 -7.75 -15.90 6.89
CA LEU A 3 -7.40 -15.14 5.70
C LEU A 3 -6.85 -16.16 4.71
N GLU A 4 -7.58 -16.42 3.62
CA GLU A 4 -7.00 -17.10 2.46
C GLU A 4 -5.71 -16.36 2.14
N SER A 5 -4.60 -17.09 2.10
CA SER A 5 -3.30 -16.51 1.79
C SER A 5 -3.31 -16.15 0.31
N GLU A 6 -3.90 -15.01 -0.04
CA GLU A 6 -3.66 -14.37 -1.32
C GLU A 6 -2.17 -14.06 -1.36
N SER A 7 -1.43 -14.91 -2.08
CA SER A 7 0.01 -14.78 -2.22
C SER A 7 0.27 -13.56 -3.10
N LEU A 8 0.44 -12.41 -2.46
CA LEU A 8 0.92 -11.23 -3.15
C LEU A 8 2.41 -11.46 -3.44
N ALA A 9 2.71 -11.69 -4.72
CA ALA A 9 4.09 -11.91 -5.15
C ALA A 9 4.92 -10.67 -4.83
N VAL A 10 6.06 -10.86 -4.16
CA VAL A 10 7.03 -9.79 -3.96
C VAL A 10 7.85 -9.64 -5.23
N THR A 11 7.70 -8.52 -5.93
CA THR A 11 8.57 -8.18 -7.06
C THR A 11 9.92 -7.65 -6.57
N ASN A 12 10.98 -7.94 -7.33
CA ASN A 12 12.30 -7.40 -7.04
C ASN A 12 12.30 -5.86 -7.15
N LEU A 13 13.26 -5.23 -6.48
CA LEU A 13 13.49 -3.79 -6.62
C LEU A 13 14.24 -3.53 -7.92
N ASP A 14 13.64 -2.77 -8.83
CA ASP A 14 14.29 -2.31 -10.06
C ASP A 14 15.25 -1.13 -9.79
N ASP A 15 14.98 -0.35 -8.74
CA ASP A 15 15.79 0.78 -8.28
C ASP A 15 16.18 0.57 -6.80
N PRO A 16 17.48 0.53 -6.45
CA PRO A 16 17.93 0.37 -5.06
C PRO A 16 17.53 1.52 -4.12
N ASN A 17 17.14 2.68 -4.66
CA ASN A 17 16.65 3.82 -3.91
C ASN A 17 15.12 4.00 -4.01
N GLY A 18 14.43 3.05 -4.64
CA GLY A 18 12.99 3.11 -4.86
C GLY A 18 12.20 2.23 -3.89
N TYR A 19 10.92 2.06 -4.23
CA TYR A 19 10.01 1.13 -3.59
C TYR A 19 9.48 0.14 -4.63
N SER A 20 9.21 -1.09 -4.20
CA SER A 20 8.36 -2.01 -4.94
C SER A 20 7.07 -2.20 -4.17
N VAL A 21 5.94 -1.97 -4.83
CA VAL A 21 4.61 -2.03 -4.22
C VAL A 21 3.73 -2.96 -5.04
N CYS A 22 3.26 -4.03 -4.42
CA CYS A 22 2.26 -4.91 -4.97
C CYS A 22 0.95 -4.71 -4.22
N TYR A 23 -0.18 -4.76 -4.92
CA TYR A 23 -1.50 -4.65 -4.29
C TYR A 23 -2.50 -5.62 -4.91
N SER A 24 -3.45 -6.07 -4.09
CA SER A 24 -4.61 -6.86 -4.50
C SER A 24 -5.85 -6.25 -3.90
N VAL A 25 -6.92 -6.18 -4.68
CA VAL A 25 -8.20 -5.59 -4.25
C VAL A 25 -9.24 -6.69 -4.21
N THR A 26 -9.90 -6.84 -3.07
CA THR A 26 -11.11 -7.65 -2.93
C THR A 26 -12.33 -6.73 -2.77
N SER A 27 -13.52 -7.30 -2.63
CA SER A 27 -14.73 -6.52 -2.36
C SER A 27 -14.69 -5.80 -1.00
N ASN A 28 -13.86 -6.27 -0.05
CA ASN A 28 -13.92 -5.85 1.36
C ASN A 28 -12.61 -5.22 1.86
N TYR A 29 -11.48 -5.50 1.24
CA TYR A 29 -10.18 -4.97 1.64
C TYR A 29 -9.23 -4.84 0.44
N VAL A 30 -8.18 -4.03 0.64
CA VAL A 30 -7.04 -3.96 -0.28
C VAL A 30 -5.80 -4.43 0.49
N GLY A 31 -5.13 -5.47 -0.01
CA GLY A 31 -3.88 -5.97 0.53
C GLY A 31 -2.69 -5.31 -0.17
N PHE A 32 -1.68 -4.90 0.59
CA PHE A 32 -0.45 -4.28 0.07
C PHE A 32 0.78 -5.03 0.57
N VAL A 33 1.79 -5.16 -0.29
CA VAL A 33 3.15 -5.52 0.09
C VAL A 33 4.07 -4.44 -0.42
N VAL A 34 4.82 -3.83 0.50
CA VAL A 34 5.78 -2.76 0.22
C VAL A 34 7.17 -3.26 0.56
N THR A 35 8.09 -3.16 -0.40
CA THR A 35 9.50 -3.47 -0.23
C THR A 35 10.33 -2.22 -0.46
N ALA A 36 11.33 -2.01 0.40
CA ALA A 36 12.36 -0.98 0.28
C ALA A 36 13.69 -1.58 0.76
N LEU A 37 14.82 -1.10 0.24
CA LEU A 37 16.12 -1.54 0.73
C LEU A 37 16.52 -0.75 1.98
N ASN A 38 16.88 -1.47 3.04
CA ASN A 38 17.39 -0.87 4.29
C ASN A 38 18.70 -0.07 4.08
N SER A 39 19.40 -0.28 2.97
CA SER A 39 20.60 0.49 2.61
C SER A 39 20.28 1.92 2.19
N CYS A 40 19.07 2.20 1.70
CA CYS A 40 18.64 3.53 1.30
C CYS A 40 17.91 4.22 2.46
N LYS A 41 18.58 5.20 3.10
CA LYS A 41 18.07 5.89 4.30
C LYS A 41 16.86 6.79 4.01
N GLU A 42 16.67 7.18 2.76
CA GLU A 42 15.54 7.99 2.31
C GLU A 42 14.26 7.17 2.13
N THR A 43 14.37 5.84 2.07
CA THR A 43 13.22 4.94 1.90
C THR A 43 12.86 4.20 3.19
N SER A 44 11.56 4.04 3.44
CA SER A 44 11.04 3.21 4.52
C SER A 44 9.73 2.56 4.13
N ALA A 45 9.73 1.24 3.97
CA ALA A 45 8.54 0.47 3.62
C ALA A 45 7.41 0.71 4.64
N THR A 46 7.75 0.80 5.93
CA THR A 46 6.81 1.09 7.01
C THR A 46 6.19 2.49 6.90
N GLN A 47 6.99 3.50 6.60
CA GLN A 47 6.46 4.86 6.45
C GLN A 47 5.57 4.95 5.19
N LEU A 48 5.97 4.29 4.09
CA LEU A 48 5.19 4.30 2.87
C LEU A 48 3.85 3.58 3.05
N ILE A 49 3.81 2.41 3.70
CA ILE A 49 2.53 1.71 3.92
C ILE A 49 1.57 2.52 4.78
N GLN A 50 2.07 3.20 5.82
CA GLN A 50 1.26 4.10 6.65
C GLN A 50 0.74 5.30 5.84
N SER A 51 1.58 5.84 4.95
CA SER A 51 1.21 6.97 4.09
C SER A 51 0.14 6.56 3.07
N ILE A 52 0.24 5.35 2.50
CA ILE A 52 -0.76 4.78 1.60
C ILE A 52 -2.10 4.60 2.33
N GLU A 53 -2.10 4.03 3.53
CA GLU A 53 -3.31 3.85 4.33
C GLU A 53 -4.02 5.18 4.59
N ASN A 54 -3.29 6.19 5.08
CA ASN A 54 -3.83 7.51 5.34
C ASN A 54 -4.39 8.17 4.06
N ALA A 55 -3.65 8.10 2.95
CA ALA A 55 -4.10 8.67 1.67
C ALA A 55 -5.39 8.01 1.16
N LEU A 56 -5.56 6.69 1.36
CA LEU A 56 -6.80 6.00 0.98
C LEU A 56 -7.99 6.43 1.85
N LEU A 57 -7.77 6.61 3.15
CA LEU A 57 -8.79 7.14 4.07
C LEU A 57 -9.17 8.58 3.73
N ASP A 58 -8.21 9.41 3.37
CA ASP A 58 -8.44 10.79 2.93
C ASP A 58 -9.24 10.83 1.63
N MET A 59 -8.86 10.01 0.63
CA MET A 59 -9.61 9.91 -0.63
C MET A 59 -11.05 9.43 -0.41
N ARG A 60 -11.26 8.46 0.49
CA ARG A 60 -12.60 8.03 0.88
C ARG A 60 -13.40 9.18 1.49
N THR A 61 -12.81 9.90 2.43
CA THR A 61 -13.46 11.03 3.11
C THR A 61 -13.87 12.12 2.11
N LEU A 62 -13.00 12.47 1.17
CA LEU A 62 -13.28 13.44 0.11
C LEU A 62 -14.44 13.00 -0.78
N LEU A 63 -14.48 11.71 -1.17
CA LEU A 63 -15.57 11.16 -1.98
C LEU A 63 -16.91 11.18 -1.25
N GLU A 64 -16.94 10.75 0.02
CA GLU A 64 -18.14 10.78 0.87
C GLU A 64 -18.68 12.21 1.07
N GLN A 65 -17.79 13.19 1.23
CA GLN A 65 -18.16 14.61 1.29
C GLN A 65 -18.72 15.13 -0.03
N SER A 66 -18.13 14.74 -1.16
CA SER A 66 -18.55 15.20 -2.49
C SER A 66 -19.89 14.64 -2.96
N GLN A 67 -20.31 13.48 -2.43
CA GLN A 67 -21.60 12.85 -2.72
C GLN A 67 -22.77 13.38 -1.87
N SER A 68 -22.49 14.27 -0.91
CA SER A 68 -23.51 14.86 -0.03
C SER A 68 -24.15 16.14 -0.59
N VAL A 69 -24.14 16.31 -1.92
CA VAL A 69 -24.81 17.41 -2.66
C VAL A 69 -25.89 16.85 -3.58
#